data_AF-A0A7S2GI41-F1
#
_entry.id   AF-A0A7S2GI41-F1
#
_cell.length_a   1.000
_cell.length_b   1.000
_cell.length_c   1.000
_cell.angle_alpha   90.00
_cell.angle_beta   90.00
_cell.angle_gamma   90.00
#
_symmetry.space_group_name_H-M   'P 1'
#
loop_
_entity.id
_entity.type
_entity.pdbx_description
1 polymer ?
#
loop_
_entity_poly.entity_id
_entity_poly.type
_entity_poly.pdbx_seq_one_letter_code
_entity_poly.pdbx_strand_id
1 'polypeptide(L)'
;ERRPRRGGCRLSLQVGIASGKVLDLGGYNAFGDPVNTAFKLGEDIAADWEITISKEAADEISPDLMAPFGFVPRTANLSNVTVEYVSADWRSEQVRRNVIGPLRAAQDYRAKEVEEEAASEGAGNGKGRDSLSSRMRFDVAAARPDHLILDWSAITDSNNVD
;
A
#
# COMPACT_ATOMS: atom_id res chain seq x y z
N GLU A 1 23.19 39.29 -11.14
CA GLU A 1 23.37 37.84 -10.87
C GLU A 1 22.06 37.22 -10.43
N ARG A 2 21.60 36.15 -11.09
CA ARG A 2 20.43 35.37 -10.67
C ARG A 2 20.92 34.30 -9.68
N ARG A 3 20.35 34.26 -8.47
CA ARG A 3 20.63 33.18 -7.51
C ARG A 3 20.34 31.81 -8.16
N PRO A 4 21.18 30.78 -7.95
CA PRO A 4 20.87 29.43 -8.40
C PRO A 4 19.57 28.97 -7.73
N ARG A 5 18.60 28.51 -8.52
CA ARG A 5 17.41 27.83 -7.99
C ARG A 5 17.92 26.63 -7.19
N ARG A 6 17.56 26.52 -5.91
CA ARG A 6 17.79 25.31 -5.12
C ARG A 6 17.25 24.14 -5.94
N GLY A 7 18.15 23.30 -6.46
CA GLY A 7 17.77 22.09 -7.17
C GLY A 7 16.98 21.23 -6.21
N GLY A 8 15.67 21.12 -6.42
CA GLY A 8 14.84 20.26 -5.60
C GLY A 8 15.25 18.80 -5.82
N CYS A 9 15.55 18.09 -4.74
CA CYS A 9 15.66 16.64 -4.79
C CYS A 9 14.25 16.08 -5.02
N ARG A 10 14.08 15.30 -6.08
CA ARG A 10 12.83 14.60 -6.35
C ARG A 10 12.99 13.17 -5.85
N LEU A 11 12.07 12.76 -4.97
CA LEU A 11 11.93 11.37 -4.57
C LEU A 11 10.85 10.73 -5.46
N SER A 12 11.10 9.51 -5.92
CA SER A 12 10.13 8.65 -6.60
C SER A 12 10.10 7.29 -5.91
N LEU A 13 8.96 6.60 -6.02
CA LEU A 13 8.79 5.25 -5.50
C LEU A 13 8.67 4.30 -6.69
N GLN A 14 9.31 3.15 -6.60
CA GLN A 14 9.22 2.05 -7.55
C GLN A 14 8.93 0.79 -6.74
N VAL A 15 7.94 0.01 -7.17
CA VAL A 15 7.47 -1.16 -6.40
C VAL A 15 7.40 -2.37 -7.31
N GLY A 16 7.99 -3.47 -6.86
CA GLY A 16 7.84 -4.80 -7.45
C GLY A 16 7.20 -5.75 -6.45
N ILE A 17 6.21 -6.51 -6.91
CA ILE A 17 5.46 -7.50 -6.12
C ILE A 17 5.53 -8.84 -6.84
N ALA A 18 5.83 -9.91 -6.13
CA ALA A 18 5.76 -11.27 -6.63
C ALA A 18 5.29 -12.20 -5.51
N SER A 19 4.70 -13.34 -5.89
CA SER A 19 4.20 -14.35 -4.97
C SER A 19 4.90 -15.69 -5.22
N GLY A 20 4.89 -16.53 -4.21
CA GLY A 20 5.41 -17.90 -4.31
C GLY A 20 6.05 -18.36 -3.01
N LYS A 21 6.69 -19.53 -3.08
CA LYS A 21 7.34 -20.14 -1.92
C LYS A 21 8.67 -19.45 -1.65
N VAL A 22 8.87 -19.06 -0.40
CA VAL A 22 10.13 -18.47 0.08
C VAL A 22 10.67 -19.28 1.24
N LEU A 23 11.98 -19.25 1.40
CA LEU A 23 12.68 -19.75 2.57
C LEU A 23 12.84 -18.59 3.56
N ASP A 24 12.16 -18.70 4.70
CA ASP A 24 12.35 -17.80 5.85
C ASP A 24 13.37 -18.42 6.80
N LEU A 25 14.51 -17.75 6.98
CA LEU A 25 15.58 -18.17 7.88
C LEU A 25 15.51 -17.46 9.25
N GLY A 26 14.43 -16.70 9.50
CA GLY A 26 14.32 -15.80 10.63
C GLY A 26 15.15 -14.53 10.46
N GLY A 27 14.97 -13.57 11.38
CA GLY A 27 15.74 -12.32 11.38
C GLY A 27 15.42 -11.38 10.21
N TYR A 28 14.18 -11.40 9.72
CA TYR A 28 13.67 -10.52 8.66
C TYR A 28 14.29 -10.73 7.27
N ASN A 29 14.86 -11.90 7.00
CA ASN A 29 15.40 -12.25 5.69
C ASN A 29 14.59 -13.37 5.04
N ALA A 30 14.09 -13.10 3.83
CA ALA A 30 13.43 -14.08 2.98
C ALA A 30 14.29 -14.36 1.74
N PHE A 31 14.35 -15.62 1.32
CA PHE A 31 15.09 -16.05 0.15
C PHE A 31 14.21 -16.85 -0.80
N GLY A 32 14.49 -16.76 -2.10
CA GLY A 32 13.82 -17.54 -3.12
C GLY A 32 13.57 -16.75 -4.39
N ASP A 33 13.11 -17.45 -5.41
CA ASP A 33 12.81 -16.86 -6.72
C ASP A 33 11.77 -15.73 -6.63
N PRO A 34 10.69 -15.80 -5.82
CA PRO A 34 9.75 -14.68 -5.69
C PRO A 34 10.40 -13.41 -5.16
N VAL A 35 11.33 -13.51 -4.21
CA VAL A 35 12.04 -12.35 -3.64
C VAL A 35 12.92 -11.70 -4.72
N ASN A 36 13.67 -12.52 -5.47
CA ASN A 36 14.50 -12.03 -6.57
C ASN A 36 13.67 -11.38 -7.67
N THR A 37 12.53 -11.98 -8.03
CA THR A 37 11.62 -11.45 -9.04
C THR A 37 11.01 -10.13 -8.58
N ALA A 38 10.49 -10.03 -7.35
CA ALA A 38 9.96 -8.78 -6.80
C ALA A 38 11.02 -7.68 -6.81
N PHE A 39 12.26 -8.00 -6.41
CA PHE A 39 13.36 -7.06 -6.39
C PHE A 39 13.69 -6.54 -7.78
N LYS A 40 13.88 -7.42 -8.77
CA LYS A 40 14.17 -7.03 -10.16
C LYS A 40 13.01 -6.27 -10.81
N LEU A 41 11.76 -6.66 -10.53
CA LEU A 41 10.61 -5.93 -11.01
C LEU A 41 10.57 -4.49 -10.47
N GLY A 42 10.90 -4.30 -9.20
CA GLY A 42 10.93 -2.99 -8.58
C GLY A 42 12.15 -2.14 -8.94
N GLU A 43 13.34 -2.74 -9.04
CA GLU A 43 14.60 -2.02 -9.26
C GLU A 43 14.92 -1.83 -10.75
N ASP A 44 14.80 -2.89 -11.55
CA ASP A 44 15.29 -2.89 -12.93
C ASP A 44 14.19 -2.50 -13.93
N ILE A 45 12.92 -2.74 -13.59
CA ILE A 45 11.79 -2.66 -14.54
C ILE A 45 10.86 -1.48 -14.26
N ALA A 46 10.48 -1.25 -13.01
CA ALA A 46 9.49 -0.24 -12.66
C ALA A 46 10.01 1.18 -12.93
N ALA A 47 9.22 1.95 -13.68
CA ALA A 47 9.46 3.38 -13.84
C ALA A 47 9.07 4.17 -12.58
N ASP A 48 9.44 5.45 -12.53
CA ASP A 48 9.05 6.37 -11.46
C ASP A 48 7.52 6.35 -11.20
N TRP A 49 7.16 5.97 -9.97
CA TRP A 49 5.78 5.82 -9.49
C TRP A 49 5.01 4.65 -10.09
N GLU A 50 5.71 3.70 -10.69
CA GLU A 50 5.14 2.48 -11.23
C GLU A 50 5.12 1.37 -10.18
N ILE A 51 4.01 0.64 -10.15
CA ILE A 51 3.86 -0.60 -9.42
C ILE A 51 3.83 -1.71 -10.45
N THR A 52 4.70 -2.70 -10.26
CA THR A 52 4.80 -3.90 -11.08
C THR A 52 4.46 -5.12 -10.24
N ILE A 53 3.70 -6.05 -10.80
CA ILE A 53 3.25 -7.26 -10.12
C ILE A 53 3.50 -8.45 -11.05
N SER A 54 4.21 -9.47 -10.59
CA SER A 54 4.42 -10.69 -11.38
C SER A 54 3.09 -11.32 -11.76
N LYS A 55 3.07 -12.07 -12.86
CA LYS A 55 1.84 -12.73 -13.31
C LYS A 55 1.25 -13.65 -12.23
N GLU A 56 2.09 -14.40 -11.53
CA GLU A 56 1.68 -15.31 -10.46
C GLU A 56 0.98 -14.55 -9.33
N ALA A 57 1.56 -13.43 -8.89
CA ALA A 57 0.95 -12.60 -7.86
C ALA A 57 -0.35 -11.94 -8.34
N ALA A 58 -0.39 -11.48 -9.59
CA ALA A 58 -1.61 -10.91 -10.16
C ALA A 58 -2.75 -11.93 -10.25
N ASP A 59 -2.43 -13.18 -10.62
CA ASP A 59 -3.42 -14.26 -10.72
C ASP A 59 -4.00 -14.67 -9.35
N GLU A 60 -3.32 -14.33 -8.24
CA GLU A 60 -3.80 -14.55 -6.86
C GLU A 60 -4.68 -13.40 -6.31
N ILE A 61 -4.65 -12.22 -6.94
CA ILE A 61 -5.39 -11.05 -6.48
C ILE A 61 -6.77 -11.02 -7.15
N SER A 62 -7.82 -10.74 -6.37
CA SER A 62 -9.17 -10.56 -6.92
C SER A 62 -9.19 -9.46 -8.00
N PRO A 63 -9.79 -9.71 -9.19
CA PRO A 63 -9.89 -8.73 -10.25
C PRO A 63 -10.55 -7.41 -9.81
N ASP A 64 -11.49 -7.46 -8.86
CA ASP A 64 -12.17 -6.27 -8.35
C ASP A 64 -11.23 -5.35 -7.56
N LEU A 65 -10.20 -5.92 -6.92
CA LEU A 65 -9.15 -5.15 -6.25
C LEU A 65 -8.16 -4.55 -7.25
N MET A 66 -7.95 -5.21 -8.39
CA MET A 66 -6.99 -4.75 -9.42
C MET A 66 -7.59 -3.72 -10.38
N ALA A 67 -8.88 -3.84 -10.71
CA ALA A 67 -9.55 -3.01 -11.71
C ALA A 67 -9.41 -1.49 -11.49
N PRO A 68 -9.47 -0.97 -10.25
CA PRO A 68 -9.29 0.46 -9.98
C PRO A 68 -7.93 1.01 -10.42
N PHE A 69 -6.89 0.17 -10.48
CA PHE A 69 -5.52 0.58 -10.79
C PHE A 69 -5.21 0.60 -12.29
N GLY A 70 -5.98 -0.11 -13.12
CA GLY A 70 -5.77 -0.12 -14.57
C GLY A 70 -4.47 -0.80 -14.98
N PHE A 71 -4.15 -1.93 -14.33
CA PHE A 71 -2.97 -2.73 -14.63
C PHE A 71 -2.90 -3.15 -16.11
N VAL A 72 -1.72 -2.97 -16.71
CA VAL A 72 -1.44 -3.33 -18.11
C VAL A 72 -0.48 -4.52 -18.15
N PRO A 73 -0.81 -5.62 -18.85
CA PRO A 73 0.09 -6.76 -19.02
C PRO A 73 1.34 -6.38 -19.82
N ARG A 74 2.49 -6.91 -19.39
CA ARG A 74 3.81 -6.70 -19.98
C ARG A 74 4.68 -7.94 -19.83
N THR A 75 5.78 -7.95 -20.59
CA THR A 75 6.82 -8.97 -20.49
C THR A 75 8.19 -8.31 -20.45
N ALA A 76 9.13 -8.89 -19.72
CA ALA A 76 10.51 -8.43 -19.63
C ALA A 76 11.48 -9.60 -19.57
N ASN A 77 12.71 -9.38 -20.05
CA ASN A 77 13.79 -10.36 -19.93
C ASN A 77 14.67 -9.99 -18.72
N LEU A 78 14.66 -10.85 -17.70
CA LEU A 78 15.44 -10.71 -16.48
C LEU A 78 16.47 -11.83 -16.40
N SER A 79 17.74 -11.50 -16.63
CA SER A 79 18.86 -12.48 -16.55
C SER A 79 18.64 -13.76 -17.38
N ASN A 80 18.22 -13.60 -18.64
CA ASN A 80 17.87 -14.67 -19.58
C ASN A 80 16.60 -15.47 -19.26
N VAL A 81 15.78 -15.00 -18.32
CA VAL A 81 14.44 -15.53 -18.05
C VAL A 81 13.40 -14.51 -18.49
N THR A 82 12.43 -14.94 -19.31
CA THR A 82 11.27 -14.11 -19.65
C THR A 82 10.29 -14.14 -18.49
N VAL A 83 9.93 -12.98 -17.98
CA VAL A 83 8.96 -12.82 -16.90
C VAL A 83 7.76 -12.04 -17.41
N GLU A 84 6.57 -12.57 -17.16
CA GLU A 84 5.30 -11.89 -17.40
C GLU A 84 4.89 -11.13 -16.13
N TYR A 85 4.40 -9.91 -16.30
CA TYR A 85 3.99 -9.06 -15.19
C TYR A 85 2.89 -8.10 -15.64
N VAL A 86 2.25 -7.45 -14.68
CA VAL A 86 1.35 -6.32 -14.93
C VAL A 86 1.91 -5.06 -14.30
N SER A 87 1.61 -3.90 -14.88
CA SER A 87 2.11 -2.61 -14.40
C SER A 87 1.02 -1.55 -14.31
N ALA A 88 1.05 -0.70 -13.29
CA ALA A 88 0.21 0.47 -13.17
C ALA A 88 1.01 1.70 -12.71
N ASP A 89 0.75 2.88 -13.30
CA ASP A 89 1.27 4.15 -12.81
C ASP A 89 0.38 4.65 -11.68
N TRP A 90 0.94 4.76 -10.48
CA TRP A 90 0.26 5.27 -9.28
C TRP A 90 -0.26 6.70 -9.45
N ARG A 91 0.36 7.47 -10.35
CA ARG A 91 -0.05 8.86 -10.64
C ARG A 91 -1.07 8.94 -11.76
N SER A 92 -1.45 7.83 -12.37
CA SER A 92 -2.45 7.82 -13.43
C SER A 92 -3.76 8.43 -12.94
N GLU A 93 -4.47 9.09 -13.86
CA GLU A 93 -5.76 9.70 -13.53
C GLU A 93 -6.78 8.65 -13.07
N GLN A 94 -6.67 7.43 -13.60
CA GLN A 94 -7.49 6.30 -13.18
C GLN A 94 -7.29 5.95 -11.70
N VAL A 95 -6.04 5.79 -11.24
CA VAL A 95 -5.72 5.53 -9.83
C VAL A 95 -6.17 6.70 -8.95
N ARG A 96 -5.93 7.94 -9.38
CA ARG A 96 -6.34 9.13 -8.63
C ARG A 96 -7.85 9.17 -8.42
N ARG A 97 -8.61 8.92 -9.48
CA ARG A 97 -10.08 8.98 -9.46
C ARG A 97 -10.69 7.80 -8.69
N ASN A 98 -10.18 6.60 -8.91
CA ASN A 98 -10.84 5.38 -8.42
C ASN A 98 -10.32 4.91 -7.07
N VAL A 99 -9.12 5.32 -6.66
CA VAL A 99 -8.47 4.87 -5.41
C VAL A 99 -8.21 6.04 -4.48
N ILE A 100 -7.40 7.02 -4.90
CA ILE A 100 -6.91 8.09 -4.01
C ILE A 100 -8.04 9.04 -3.60
N GLY A 101 -8.89 9.45 -4.53
CA GLY A 101 -10.04 10.32 -4.25
C GLY A 101 -10.98 9.74 -3.20
N PRO A 102 -11.51 8.51 -3.41
CA PRO A 102 -12.34 7.84 -2.43
C PRO A 102 -11.66 7.62 -1.07
N LEU A 103 -10.38 7.22 -1.06
CA LEU A 103 -9.63 7.05 0.20
C LEU A 103 -9.54 8.34 0.99
N ARG A 104 -9.24 9.47 0.34
CA ARG A 104 -9.19 10.78 0.99
C ARG A 104 -10.55 11.19 1.54
N ALA A 105 -11.61 11.02 0.76
CA ALA A 105 -12.97 11.33 1.21
C ALA A 105 -13.37 10.48 2.43
N ALA A 106 -13.01 9.20 2.47
CA ALA A 106 -13.25 8.33 3.60
C ALA A 106 -12.43 8.73 4.84
N GLN A 107 -11.18 9.13 4.66
CA GLN A 107 -10.33 9.66 5.74
C GLN A 107 -10.91 10.95 6.34
N ASP A 108 -11.37 11.87 5.48
CA ASP A 108 -11.97 13.14 5.91
C ASP A 108 -13.29 12.94 6.66
N TYR A 109 -14.10 11.95 6.26
CA TYR A 109 -15.33 11.61 6.97
C TYR A 109 -15.03 11.07 8.38
N ARG A 110 -14.07 10.15 8.48
CA ARG A 110 -13.69 9.56 9.77
C ARG A 110 -13.08 10.58 10.73
N ALA A 111 -12.29 11.52 10.24
CA ALA A 111 -11.74 12.59 11.08
C ALA A 111 -12.86 13.43 11.73
N LYS A 112 -13.94 13.71 10.97
CA LYS A 112 -15.10 14.45 11.48
C LYS A 112 -15.89 13.66 12.52
N GLU A 113 -16.11 12.35 12.32
CA GLU A 113 -16.76 11.50 13.33
C GLU A 113 -16.00 11.49 14.66
N VAL A 114 -14.67 11.39 14.62
CA VAL A 114 -13.84 11.40 15.84
C VAL A 114 -13.90 12.75 16.55
N GLU A 115 -13.92 13.87 15.81
CA GLU A 115 -14.09 15.21 16.39
C GLU A 115 -15.48 15.40 17.03
N GLU A 116 -16.54 14.88 16.40
CA GLU A 116 -17.91 14.94 16.94
C GLU A 116 -18.09 14.04 18.17
N GLU A 117 -17.52 12.83 18.17
CA GLU A 117 -17.51 11.94 19.34
C GLU A 117 -16.75 12.57 20.52
N ALA A 118 -15.55 13.12 20.28
CA ALA A 118 -14.77 13.81 21.31
C ALA A 118 -15.47 15.06 21.86
N ALA A 119 -16.19 15.81 21.01
CA ALA A 119 -17.00 16.95 21.44
C ALA A 119 -18.21 16.52 22.27
N SER A 120 -18.79 15.34 22.01
CA SER A 120 -19.91 14.79 22.77
C SER A 120 -19.49 14.19 24.13
N GLU A 121 -18.32 13.56 24.22
CA GLU A 121 -17.79 13.00 25.47
C GLU A 121 -17.34 14.09 26.46
N GLY A 122 -16.92 15.26 25.97
CA GLY A 122 -16.62 16.43 26.82
C GLY A 122 -17.83 17.03 27.55
N ALA A 123 -19.06 16.66 27.18
CA ALA A 123 -20.30 17.12 27.80
C ALA A 123 -20.92 16.10 28.78
N GLY A 124 -20.40 14.86 28.83
CA GLY A 124 -20.94 13.75 29.62
C GLY A 124 -20.24 13.56 30.96
N ASN A 125 -20.89 13.95 32.05
CA ASN A 125 -20.45 13.72 33.42
C ASN A 125 -20.16 12.22 33.67
N GLY A 126 -18.99 11.93 34.25
CA GLY A 126 -18.42 10.58 34.32
C GLY A 126 -19.30 9.54 35.02
N LYS A 127 -19.48 8.39 34.36
CA LYS A 127 -19.66 7.06 34.96
C LYS A 127 -19.71 5.98 33.86
N GLY A 128 -18.87 4.96 33.99
CA GLY A 128 -19.01 3.69 33.26
C GLY A 128 -17.98 3.44 32.18
N ARG A 129 -16.71 3.23 32.55
CA ARG A 129 -15.77 2.48 31.71
C ARG A 129 -16.04 1.01 31.98
N ASP A 130 -16.76 0.34 31.07
CA ASP A 130 -16.69 -1.11 30.86
C ASP A 130 -17.49 -1.49 29.60
N SER A 131 -16.81 -1.53 28.45
CA SER A 131 -17.00 -2.54 27.40
C SER A 131 -16.09 -2.21 26.21
N LEU A 132 -14.88 -2.75 26.21
CA LEU A 132 -14.04 -2.82 25.01
C LEU A 132 -14.69 -3.81 24.03
N SER A 133 -15.53 -3.31 23.12
CA SER A 133 -15.89 -4.09 21.94
C SER A 133 -14.70 -4.06 20.98
N SER A 134 -14.11 -5.23 20.74
CA SER A 134 -13.11 -5.52 19.73
C SER A 134 -13.64 -5.13 18.34
N ARG A 135 -13.38 -3.89 17.93
CA ARG A 135 -13.52 -3.41 16.56
C ARG A 135 -12.14 -3.08 16.02
N MET A 136 -11.86 -3.64 14.85
CA MET A 136 -10.64 -3.47 14.04
C MET A 136 -10.20 -2.00 14.03
N ARG A 137 -9.05 -1.70 14.64
CA ARG A 137 -8.50 -0.35 14.74
C ARG A 137 -7.52 -0.13 13.59
N PHE A 138 -7.90 0.68 12.62
CA PHE A 138 -6.93 1.33 11.74
C PHE A 138 -6.50 2.62 12.43
N ASP A 139 -5.32 2.66 13.05
CA ASP A 139 -4.78 3.87 13.66
C ASP A 139 -4.26 4.82 12.57
N VAL A 140 -5.15 5.70 12.09
CA VAL A 140 -4.85 6.74 11.09
C VAL A 140 -4.79 8.12 11.76
N ALA A 141 -4.45 8.18 13.05
CA ALA A 141 -4.52 9.43 13.82
C ALA A 141 -3.31 10.36 13.66
N ALA A 142 -2.25 9.96 12.94
CA ALA A 142 -1.00 10.74 12.89
C ALA A 142 -0.44 11.02 11.48
N ALA A 143 -1.09 10.56 10.41
CA ALA A 143 -0.57 10.73 9.06
C ALA A 143 -0.97 12.10 8.48
N ARG A 144 0.02 12.88 8.03
CA ARG A 144 -0.21 14.09 7.23
C ARG A 144 -0.94 13.74 5.92
N PRO A 145 -1.68 14.67 5.29
CA PRO A 145 -2.50 14.41 4.09
C PRO A 145 -1.72 13.95 2.83
N ASP A 146 -0.39 13.91 2.90
CA ASP A 146 0.54 13.42 1.90
C ASP A 146 1.14 12.03 2.23
N HIS A 147 0.79 11.42 3.36
CA HIS A 147 1.28 10.11 3.78
C HIS A 147 0.14 9.08 3.85
N LEU A 148 0.20 8.06 3.01
CA LEU A 148 -0.58 6.83 3.21
C LEU A 148 0.24 5.91 4.11
N ILE A 149 -0.11 5.83 5.40
CA ILE A 149 0.43 4.79 6.27
C ILE A 149 -0.42 3.54 6.07
N LEU A 150 0.14 2.54 5.40
CA LEU A 150 -0.43 1.20 5.38
C LEU A 150 0.03 0.51 6.67
N ASP A 151 -0.91 0.32 7.61
CA ASP A 151 -0.66 -0.45 8.82
C ASP A 151 -0.64 -1.95 8.47
N TRP A 152 0.55 -2.56 8.55
CA TRP A 152 0.78 -3.96 8.23
C TRP A 152 0.19 -4.92 9.28
N SER A 153 -0.12 -4.44 10.49
CA SER A 153 -0.65 -5.28 11.58
C SER A 153 -2.07 -5.80 11.30
N ALA A 154 -2.81 -5.16 10.39
CA ALA A 154 -4.16 -5.57 10.01
C ALA A 154 -4.22 -6.77 9.03
N ILE A 155 -3.08 -7.21 8.48
CA ILE A 155 -3.01 -8.29 7.48
C ILE A 155 -2.62 -9.64 8.11
N THR A 156 -2.08 -9.67 9.34
CA THR A 156 -1.49 -10.88 9.92
C THR A 156 -2.39 -11.70 10.86
N ASP A 157 -3.67 -11.36 11.02
CA ASP A 157 -4.55 -12.05 11.99
C ASP A 157 -5.26 -13.31 11.47
N SER A 158 -4.77 -13.96 10.40
CA SER A 158 -5.37 -15.22 9.89
C SER A 158 -4.54 -16.49 10.12
N ASN A 159 -3.38 -16.43 10.80
CA ASN A 159 -2.64 -17.64 11.19
C ASN A 159 -2.84 -17.97 12.68
N ASN A 160 -4.09 -18.26 13.04
CA ASN A 160 -4.39 -19.05 14.25
C ASN A 160 -4.80 -20.45 13.76
N VAL A 161 -3.82 -21.33 13.61
CA VAL A 161 -4.04 -22.76 13.37
C VAL A 161 -3.67 -23.47 14.67
N ASP A 162 -4.69 -24.00 15.34
CA ASP A 162 -4.58 -25.01 16.39
C ASP A 162 -3.95 -26.31 15.84
#